data_AF-A0A1G3KP53-F1
#
_entry.id   AF-A0A1G3KP53-F1
#
_cell.length_a   1.000
_cell.length_b   1.000
_cell.length_c   1.000
_cell.angle_alpha   90.00
_cell.angle_beta   90.00
_cell.angle_gamma   90.00
#
_symmetry.space_group_name_H-M   'P 1'
#
loop_
_entity.id
_entity.type
_entity.pdbx_description
1 polymer ?
#
loop_
_entity_poly.entity_id
_entity_poly.type
_entity_poly.pdbx_seq_one_letter_code
_entity_poly.pdbx_strand_id
1 'polypeptide(L)'
;MYINFYKFFLFFLLLISCSQAQKEEIKNEPMTSTTIYDKNNKTTFLNKVGFDYNTFVSQKEKWNNLKIKNYSYSYISQSFLIYDLKFDVSNDEVVKVTKNNPNSFNKEVTINSLFNEIERTYLNNNSVYYDKTKDFFPTKIEINYDKNYYFPNYLKYTYYVPEFIVLDGNFDWKISSFTPKK
;
A
#
# COMPACT_ATOMS: atom_id res chain seq x y z
N MET A 1 -30.80 -52.26 -13.97
CA MET A 1 -29.74 -51.28 -14.28
C MET A 1 -29.93 -50.09 -13.35
N TYR A 2 -29.34 -50.14 -12.15
CA TYR A 2 -29.47 -49.09 -11.13
C TYR A 2 -28.27 -48.14 -11.24
N ILE A 3 -28.54 -46.91 -11.67
CA ILE A 3 -27.53 -45.86 -11.82
C ILE A 3 -27.22 -45.28 -10.44
N ASN A 4 -25.91 -45.21 -10.14
CA ASN A 4 -25.28 -44.76 -8.91
C ASN A 4 -25.63 -43.30 -8.54
N PHE A 5 -26.77 -43.08 -7.90
CA PHE A 5 -27.22 -41.75 -7.45
C PHE A 5 -26.36 -41.16 -6.30
N TYR A 6 -25.64 -42.01 -5.56
CA TYR A 6 -24.85 -41.59 -4.39
C TYR A 6 -23.58 -40.81 -4.73
N LYS A 7 -22.99 -41.00 -5.93
CA LYS A 7 -21.76 -40.28 -6.31
C LYS A 7 -21.99 -38.82 -6.70
N PHE A 8 -23.20 -38.46 -7.13
CA PHE A 8 -23.51 -37.07 -7.48
C PHE A 8 -23.85 -36.22 -6.24
N PHE A 9 -24.41 -36.84 -5.19
CA PHE A 9 -24.76 -36.13 -3.96
C PHE A 9 -23.53 -35.79 -3.10
N LEU A 10 -22.48 -36.60 -3.15
CA LEU A 10 -21.23 -36.33 -2.43
C LEU A 10 -20.43 -35.16 -3.02
N PHE A 11 -20.58 -34.87 -4.33
CA PHE A 11 -19.91 -33.74 -4.98
C PHE A 11 -20.57 -32.39 -4.65
N PHE A 12 -21.87 -32.40 -4.31
CA PHE A 12 -22.61 -31.17 -3.98
C PHE A 12 -22.37 -30.70 -2.54
N LEU A 13 -22.04 -31.61 -1.62
CA LEU A 13 -21.73 -31.28 -0.21
C LEU A 13 -20.31 -30.71 -0.01
N LEU A 14 -19.40 -30.90 -0.97
CA LEU A 14 -18.04 -30.33 -0.93
C LEU A 14 -17.96 -28.87 -1.40
N LEU A 15 -19.02 -28.33 -2.00
CA LEU A 15 -19.07 -26.94 -2.49
C LEU A 15 -19.71 -25.95 -1.50
N ILE A 16 -20.26 -26.42 -0.39
CA ILE A 16 -20.97 -25.56 0.60
C ILE A 16 -20.06 -25.15 1.77
N SER A 17 -18.86 -25.71 1.91
CA SER A 17 -17.95 -25.41 3.03
C SER A 17 -16.99 -24.23 2.81
N CYS A 18 -17.06 -23.49 1.69
CA CYS A 18 -16.16 -22.37 1.41
C CYS A 18 -16.92 -21.05 1.16
N SER A 19 -17.68 -20.57 2.14
CA SER A 19 -18.12 -19.18 2.18
C SER A 19 -18.46 -18.73 3.60
N GLN A 20 -17.48 -18.82 4.50
CA GLN A 20 -17.42 -17.92 5.65
C GLN A 20 -16.13 -17.12 5.53
N ALA A 21 -16.14 -16.16 4.60
CA ALA A 21 -15.22 -15.04 4.68
C ALA A 21 -15.60 -14.26 5.94
N GLN A 22 -14.93 -14.57 7.05
CA GLN A 22 -14.96 -13.72 8.23
C GLN A 22 -14.54 -12.32 7.78
N LYS A 23 -15.47 -11.37 7.89
CA LYS A 23 -15.12 -9.96 8.01
C LYS A 23 -14.32 -9.85 9.30
N GLU A 24 -13.00 -10.02 9.22
CA GLU A 24 -12.13 -9.53 10.27
C GLU A 24 -12.26 -8.00 10.25
N GLU A 25 -13.00 -7.47 11.22
CA GLU A 25 -12.82 -6.09 11.64
C GLU A 25 -11.34 -5.95 12.00
N ILE A 26 -10.57 -5.31 11.11
CA ILE A 26 -9.23 -4.85 11.41
C ILE A 26 -9.40 -3.82 12.54
N LYS A 27 -9.30 -4.30 13.78
CA LYS A 27 -9.14 -3.45 14.96
C LYS A 27 -7.82 -2.74 14.76
N ASN A 28 -7.88 -1.46 14.39
CA ASN A 28 -6.71 -0.59 14.38
C ASN A 28 -6.18 -0.58 15.82
N GLU A 29 -5.13 -1.36 16.10
CA GLU A 29 -4.48 -1.31 17.40
C GLU A 29 -3.95 0.13 17.60
N PRO A 30 -4.24 0.75 18.75
CA PRO A 30 -3.71 2.07 19.05
C PRO A 30 -2.18 2.00 19.03
N MET A 31 -1.54 2.94 18.32
CA MET A 31 -0.08 3.06 18.29
C MET A 31 0.46 3.12 19.73
N THR A 32 1.11 2.04 20.16
CA THR A 32 1.84 2.02 21.42
C THR A 32 3.23 2.57 21.17
N SER A 33 3.36 3.89 21.30
CA SER A 33 4.63 4.56 21.14
C SER A 33 5.45 4.51 22.44
N THR A 34 6.59 3.82 22.46
CA THR A 34 7.57 3.94 23.56
C THR A 34 8.50 5.11 23.28
N THR A 35 8.47 6.12 24.13
CA THR A 35 9.39 7.27 24.06
C THR A 35 10.63 6.92 24.87
N ILE A 36 11.82 7.04 24.28
CA ILE A 36 13.10 6.84 24.97
C ILE A 36 13.90 8.14 24.91
N TYR A 37 14.32 8.63 26.07
CA TYR A 37 15.21 9.78 26.19
C TYR A 37 16.66 9.30 26.14
N ASP A 38 17.47 9.87 25.25
CA ASP A 38 18.91 9.66 25.30
C ASP A 38 19.56 10.57 26.38
N LYS A 39 20.84 10.33 26.67
CA LYS A 39 21.60 11.09 27.70
C LYS A 39 21.75 12.60 27.38
N ASN A 40 21.39 13.03 26.18
CA ASN A 40 21.45 14.41 25.70
C ASN A 40 20.07 15.07 25.63
N ASN A 41 19.03 14.48 26.25
CA ASN A 41 17.63 14.91 26.16
C ASN A 41 17.07 14.91 24.72
N LYS A 42 17.64 14.13 23.80
CA LYS A 42 17.05 13.92 22.48
C LYS A 42 15.89 12.93 22.63
N THR A 43 14.68 13.39 22.27
CA THR A 43 13.49 12.55 22.26
C THR A 43 13.53 11.64 21.04
N THR A 44 13.88 10.38 21.24
CA THR A 44 13.82 9.36 20.19
C THR A 44 12.58 8.49 20.34
N PHE A 45 12.05 8.05 19.21
CA PHE A 45 10.83 7.28 19.15
C PHE A 45 11.03 6.01 18.32
N LEU A 46 10.70 4.85 18.88
CA LEU A 46 10.66 3.60 18.13
C LEU A 46 9.42 3.55 17.24
N ASN A 47 9.59 3.72 15.94
CA ASN A 47 8.49 3.65 14.99
C ASN A 47 8.00 2.21 14.79
N LYS A 48 6.71 1.99 15.02
CA LYS A 48 6.01 0.77 14.63
C LYS A 48 5.07 1.11 13.49
N VAL A 49 5.43 0.70 12.28
CA VAL A 49 4.63 1.01 11.11
C VAL A 49 3.37 0.15 11.14
N GLY A 50 2.20 0.79 11.16
CA GLY A 50 0.93 0.09 11.01
C GLY A 50 0.82 -0.49 9.59
N PHE A 51 1.01 -1.80 9.46
CA PHE A 51 0.95 -2.50 8.18
C PHE A 51 0.51 -3.95 8.36
N ASP A 52 -0.50 -4.39 7.62
CA ASP A 52 -0.91 -5.79 7.56
C ASP A 52 0.06 -6.59 6.65
N TYR A 53 1.21 -6.92 7.23
CA TYR A 53 2.29 -7.60 6.54
C TYR A 53 1.90 -9.03 6.11
N ASN A 54 1.06 -9.72 6.87
CA ASN A 54 0.64 -11.09 6.55
C ASN A 54 -0.26 -11.12 5.31
N THR A 55 -1.24 -10.21 5.23
CA THR A 55 -2.05 -10.08 4.02
C THR A 55 -1.17 -9.69 2.84
N PHE A 56 -0.23 -8.76 3.02
CA PHE A 56 0.71 -8.38 1.97
C PHE A 56 1.51 -9.56 1.40
N VAL A 57 2.14 -10.38 2.27
CA VAL A 57 2.89 -11.56 1.84
C VAL A 57 2.00 -12.54 1.08
N SER A 58 0.79 -12.81 1.61
CA SER A 58 -0.17 -13.72 0.95
C SER A 58 -0.59 -13.23 -0.44
N GLN A 59 -0.83 -11.93 -0.61
CA GLN A 59 -1.21 -11.36 -1.90
C GLN A 59 -0.05 -11.35 -2.90
N LYS A 60 1.17 -11.06 -2.44
CA LYS A 60 2.41 -11.15 -3.25
C LYS A 60 2.61 -12.56 -3.79
N GLU A 61 2.44 -13.58 -2.94
CA GLU A 61 2.53 -14.98 -3.33
C GLU A 61 1.46 -15.37 -4.36
N LYS A 62 0.20 -14.99 -4.12
CA LYS A 62 -0.90 -15.24 -5.07
C LYS A 62 -0.64 -14.62 -6.44
N TRP A 63 -0.19 -13.36 -6.48
CA TRP A 63 0.20 -12.70 -7.72
C TRP A 63 1.32 -13.46 -8.46
N ASN A 64 2.41 -13.80 -7.75
CA ASN A 64 3.54 -14.52 -8.34
C ASN A 64 3.12 -15.89 -8.92
N ASN A 65 2.16 -16.57 -8.30
CA ASN A 65 1.65 -17.86 -8.73
C ASN A 65 0.84 -17.80 -10.04
N LEU A 66 0.31 -16.62 -10.42
CA LEU A 66 -0.39 -16.45 -11.69
C LEU A 66 0.55 -16.52 -12.90
N LYS A 67 1.86 -16.27 -12.71
CA LYS A 67 2.90 -16.30 -13.76
C LYS A 67 2.54 -15.47 -15.01
N ILE A 68 1.81 -14.37 -14.83
CA ILE A 68 1.40 -13.46 -15.90
C ILE A 68 2.56 -12.52 -16.24
N LYS A 69 2.94 -12.45 -17.52
CA LYS A 69 4.04 -11.60 -18.00
C LYS A 69 3.59 -10.38 -18.80
N ASN A 70 2.36 -10.41 -19.30
CA ASN A 70 1.76 -9.34 -20.09
C ASN A 70 0.46 -8.91 -19.44
N TYR A 71 0.34 -7.65 -19.05
CA TYR A 71 -0.81 -7.14 -18.32
C TYR A 71 -0.91 -5.61 -18.43
N SER A 72 -2.12 -5.11 -18.17
CA SER A 72 -2.37 -3.69 -17.95
C SER A 72 -2.95 -3.50 -16.57
N TYR A 73 -2.51 -2.46 -15.85
CA TYR A 73 -3.05 -2.18 -14.51
C TYR A 73 -3.08 -0.70 -14.21
N SER A 74 -4.01 -0.30 -13.34
CA SER A 74 -4.09 1.04 -12.78
C SER A 74 -3.60 1.03 -11.34
N TYR A 75 -2.89 2.08 -10.97
CA TYR A 75 -2.28 2.26 -9.67
C TYR A 75 -2.51 3.69 -9.19
N ILE A 76 -3.16 3.79 -8.03
CA ILE A 76 -3.30 5.04 -7.31
C ILE A 76 -2.44 4.95 -6.06
N SER A 77 -1.58 5.94 -5.85
CA SER A 77 -0.89 6.10 -4.57
C SER A 77 -1.07 7.48 -3.98
N GLN A 78 -1.48 7.46 -2.71
CA GLN A 78 -1.58 8.63 -1.85
C GLN A 78 -0.40 8.60 -0.89
N SER A 79 0.64 9.35 -1.25
CA SER A 79 1.82 9.55 -0.42
C SER A 79 2.13 11.05 -0.36
N PHE A 80 3.37 11.42 -0.04
CA PHE A 80 3.84 12.79 -0.28
C PHE A 80 3.70 13.19 -1.76
N LEU A 81 3.89 12.22 -2.67
CA LEU A 81 3.58 12.36 -4.09
C LEU A 81 2.30 11.60 -4.42
N ILE A 82 1.44 12.22 -5.23
CA ILE A 82 0.24 11.56 -5.74
C ILE A 82 0.58 10.91 -7.07
N TYR A 83 0.29 9.62 -7.16
CA TYR A 83 0.34 8.86 -8.40
C TYR A 83 -1.07 8.40 -8.74
N ASP A 84 -1.48 8.62 -9.98
CA ASP A 84 -2.68 8.03 -10.57
C ASP A 84 -2.33 7.74 -12.03
N LEU A 85 -1.88 6.50 -12.23
CA LEU A 85 -1.20 6.03 -13.41
C LEU A 85 -1.82 4.72 -13.90
N LYS A 86 -1.80 4.51 -15.20
CA LYS A 86 -2.07 3.25 -15.86
C LYS A 86 -0.83 2.78 -16.58
N PHE A 87 -0.52 1.49 -16.45
CA PHE A 87 0.64 0.85 -17.03
C PHE A 87 0.21 -0.24 -18.00
N ASP A 88 0.92 -0.34 -19.11
CA ASP A 88 0.95 -1.54 -19.94
C ASP A 88 2.32 -2.18 -19.79
N VAL A 89 2.35 -3.46 -19.45
CA VAL A 89 3.56 -4.25 -19.19
C VAL A 89 3.59 -5.42 -20.17
N SER A 90 4.75 -5.63 -20.79
CA SER A 90 5.01 -6.79 -21.64
C SER A 90 6.34 -7.43 -21.29
N ASN A 91 6.34 -8.76 -21.14
CA ASN A 91 7.51 -9.55 -20.74
C ASN A 91 8.22 -8.98 -19.50
N ASP A 92 7.43 -8.61 -18.48
CA ASP A 92 7.92 -8.02 -17.23
C ASP A 92 8.57 -6.63 -17.35
N GLU A 93 8.41 -5.95 -18.49
CA GLU A 93 8.89 -4.59 -18.74
C GLU A 93 7.72 -3.61 -18.96
N VAL A 94 7.82 -2.40 -18.40
CA VAL A 94 6.83 -1.34 -18.63
C VAL A 94 7.02 -0.82 -20.05
N VAL A 95 6.04 -1.02 -20.92
CA VAL A 95 6.08 -0.55 -22.31
C VAL A 95 5.36 0.79 -22.50
N LYS A 96 4.42 1.11 -21.60
CA LYS A 96 3.67 2.36 -21.65
C LYS A 96 3.19 2.79 -20.27
N VAL A 97 3.29 4.09 -20.02
CA VAL A 97 2.69 4.75 -18.87
C VAL A 97 1.70 5.81 -19.35
N THR A 98 0.50 5.80 -18.79
CA THR A 98 -0.52 6.81 -19.04
C THR A 98 -0.88 7.46 -17.70
N LYS A 99 -0.87 8.79 -17.63
CA LYS A 99 -1.38 9.50 -16.45
C LYS A 99 -2.90 9.60 -16.53
N ASN A 100 -3.61 9.14 -15.51
CA ASN A 100 -5.04 9.40 -15.39
C ASN A 100 -5.29 10.80 -14.80
N ASN A 101 -4.35 11.29 -13.98
CA ASN A 101 -4.36 12.66 -13.44
C ASN A 101 -3.14 13.44 -14.00
N PRO A 102 -3.34 14.60 -14.65
CA PRO A 102 -2.24 15.38 -15.23
C PRO A 102 -1.21 15.86 -14.20
N ASN A 103 -1.62 16.02 -12.93
CA ASN A 103 -0.75 16.42 -11.83
C ASN A 103 0.03 15.24 -11.21
N SER A 104 -0.22 14.00 -11.66
CA SER A 104 0.54 12.84 -11.20
C SER A 104 2.00 12.95 -11.58
N PHE A 105 2.87 12.52 -10.68
CA PHE A 105 4.29 12.35 -11.00
C PHE A 105 4.49 11.19 -11.97
N ASN A 106 5.51 11.28 -12.82
CA ASN A 106 5.90 10.16 -13.66
C ASN A 106 6.60 9.11 -12.79
N LYS A 107 6.24 7.85 -13.00
CA LYS A 107 6.91 6.70 -12.42
C LYS A 107 6.69 5.52 -13.35
N GLU A 108 7.73 4.73 -13.56
CA GLU A 108 7.64 3.43 -14.23
C GLU A 108 7.77 2.36 -13.16
N VAL A 109 6.75 1.52 -13.04
CA VAL A 109 6.73 0.46 -12.05
C VAL A 109 5.94 -0.72 -12.61
N THR A 110 6.43 -1.92 -12.33
CA THR A 110 5.74 -3.20 -12.56
C THR A 110 5.09 -3.64 -11.25
N ILE A 111 4.16 -4.60 -11.28
CA ILE A 111 3.55 -5.08 -10.03
C ILE A 111 4.61 -5.69 -9.08
N ASN A 112 5.59 -6.42 -9.61
CA ASN A 112 6.66 -7.02 -8.80
C ASN A 112 7.56 -5.95 -8.15
N SER A 113 7.94 -4.91 -8.90
CA SER A 113 8.73 -3.81 -8.34
C SER A 113 7.92 -2.98 -7.33
N LEU A 114 6.60 -2.84 -7.52
CA LEU A 114 5.72 -2.21 -6.55
C LEU A 114 5.66 -2.99 -5.23
N PHE A 115 5.50 -4.32 -5.27
CA PHE A 115 5.60 -5.17 -4.08
C PHE A 115 6.96 -4.97 -3.37
N ASN A 116 8.07 -5.00 -4.11
CA ASN A 116 9.40 -4.83 -3.53
C ASN A 116 9.60 -3.45 -2.90
N GLU A 117 9.05 -2.39 -3.50
CA GLU A 117 9.10 -1.03 -2.94
C GLU A 117 8.32 -0.91 -1.63
N ILE A 118 7.12 -1.49 -1.57
CA ILE A 118 6.29 -1.51 -0.36
C ILE A 118 7.01 -2.26 0.76
N GLU A 119 7.50 -3.46 0.47
CA GLU A 119 8.23 -4.31 1.44
C GLU A 119 9.47 -3.60 1.96
N ARG A 120 10.29 -3.05 1.07
CA ARG A 120 11.47 -2.26 1.44
C ARG A 120 11.10 -1.06 2.30
N THR A 121 10.02 -0.35 1.96
CA THR A 121 9.56 0.79 2.76
C THR A 121 9.18 0.35 4.17
N TYR A 122 8.47 -0.76 4.33
CA TYR A 122 8.14 -1.31 5.65
C TYR A 122 9.41 -1.70 6.43
N LEU A 123 10.27 -2.53 5.84
CA LEU A 123 11.47 -3.05 6.50
C LEU A 123 12.45 -1.94 6.92
N ASN A 124 12.57 -0.88 6.10
CA ASN A 124 13.46 0.25 6.40
C ASN A 124 12.91 1.20 7.46
N ASN A 125 11.65 1.09 7.85
CA ASN A 125 11.00 2.06 8.74
C ASN A 125 10.39 1.44 10.00
N ASN A 126 10.08 0.15 9.96
CA ASN A 126 9.54 -0.56 11.10
C ASN A 126 10.64 -0.93 12.09
N SER A 127 10.39 -0.67 13.37
CA SER A 127 11.35 -0.85 14.47
C SER A 127 12.61 0.01 14.33
N VAL A 128 12.51 1.15 13.66
CA VAL A 128 13.59 2.15 13.54
C VAL A 128 13.34 3.29 14.52
N TYR A 129 14.41 3.78 15.15
CA TYR A 129 14.35 4.95 16.02
C TYR A 129 14.47 6.23 15.22
N TYR A 130 13.52 7.14 15.42
CA TYR A 130 13.49 8.46 14.78
C TYR A 130 13.49 9.59 15.81
N ASP A 131 14.07 10.72 15.43
CA ASP A 131 13.96 12.01 16.10
C ASP A 131 12.69 12.73 15.63
N LYS A 132 11.69 12.80 16.52
CA LYS A 132 10.40 13.46 16.22
C LYS A 132 10.52 14.94 15.88
N THR A 133 11.65 15.58 16.18
CA THR A 133 11.83 17.01 15.88
C THR A 133 12.38 17.26 14.47
N LYS A 134 12.91 16.23 13.81
CA LYS A 134 13.67 16.38 12.56
C LYS A 134 13.27 15.39 11.47
N ASP A 135 12.86 14.20 11.86
CA ASP A 135 12.72 13.09 10.92
C ASP A 135 11.29 13.01 10.39
N PHE A 136 11.19 12.87 9.07
CA PHE A 136 9.98 12.54 8.34
C PHE A 136 9.99 11.06 8.01
N PHE A 137 8.97 10.30 8.43
CA PHE A 137 8.95 8.85 8.25
C PHE A 137 7.52 8.29 8.15
N PRO A 138 7.31 7.19 7.40
CA PRO A 138 6.01 6.53 7.30
C PRO A 138 5.62 5.88 8.63
N THR A 139 4.36 6.03 9.00
CA THR A 139 3.76 5.47 10.21
C THR A 139 2.66 4.46 9.91
N LYS A 140 2.06 4.49 8.71
CA LYS A 140 1.05 3.52 8.27
C LYS A 140 1.16 3.25 6.78
N ILE A 141 0.98 2.00 6.39
CA ILE A 141 0.86 1.55 5.00
C ILE A 141 -0.50 0.86 4.84
N GLU A 142 -1.35 1.39 3.97
CA GLU A 142 -2.68 0.86 3.67
C GLU A 142 -2.75 0.45 2.20
N ILE A 143 -3.24 -0.75 1.91
CA ILE A 143 -3.26 -1.31 0.56
C ILE A 143 -4.63 -1.88 0.26
N ASN A 144 -5.21 -1.51 -0.89
CA ASN A 144 -6.28 -2.28 -1.49
C ASN A 144 -5.70 -3.11 -2.63
N TYR A 145 -6.15 -4.36 -2.70
CA TYR A 145 -5.76 -5.31 -3.71
C TYR A 145 -6.88 -5.48 -4.73
N ASP A 146 -6.48 -5.74 -5.98
CA ASP A 146 -7.42 -6.26 -6.96
C ASP A 146 -7.94 -7.63 -6.51
N LYS A 147 -9.26 -7.83 -6.58
CA LYS A 147 -9.91 -9.05 -6.05
C LYS A 147 -9.60 -10.30 -6.88
N ASN A 148 -9.33 -10.13 -8.17
CA ASN A 148 -9.14 -11.21 -9.12
C ASN A 148 -7.67 -11.53 -9.32
N TYR A 149 -6.82 -10.50 -9.27
CA TYR A 149 -5.41 -10.61 -9.62
C TYR A 149 -4.46 -10.28 -8.46
N TYR A 150 -4.97 -9.90 -7.29
CA TYR A 150 -4.20 -9.78 -6.03
C TYR A 150 -3.09 -8.74 -6.02
N PHE A 151 -2.98 -7.89 -7.04
CA PHE A 151 -1.97 -6.82 -7.07
C PHE A 151 -2.46 -5.56 -6.33
N PRO A 152 -1.56 -4.71 -5.82
CA PRO A 152 -1.92 -3.43 -5.19
C PRO A 152 -2.49 -2.46 -6.24
N ASN A 153 -3.78 -2.13 -6.15
CA ASN A 153 -4.42 -1.14 -7.04
C ASN A 153 -4.59 0.23 -6.37
N TYR A 154 -4.51 0.28 -5.05
CA TYR A 154 -4.46 1.49 -4.25
C TYR A 154 -3.46 1.33 -3.10
N LEU A 155 -2.64 2.35 -2.89
CA LEU A 155 -1.60 2.37 -1.86
C LEU A 155 -1.58 3.72 -1.15
N LYS A 156 -1.76 3.73 0.16
CA LYS A 156 -1.69 4.95 0.96
C LYS A 156 -0.61 4.83 2.03
N TYR A 157 0.25 5.84 2.05
CA TYR A 157 1.24 6.03 3.11
C TYR A 157 0.79 7.18 4.00
N THR A 158 0.72 6.93 5.30
CA THR A 158 0.60 7.98 6.31
C THR A 158 1.97 8.25 6.89
N TYR A 159 2.33 9.51 7.05
CA TYR A 159 3.64 9.94 7.52
C TYR A 159 3.53 10.70 8.84
N TYR A 160 4.54 10.54 9.69
CA TYR A 160 4.84 11.52 10.71
C TYR A 160 5.57 12.70 10.07
N VAL A 161 5.14 13.90 10.43
CA VAL A 161 5.66 15.17 9.94
C VAL A 161 6.08 15.97 11.17
N PRO A 162 7.37 16.30 11.35
CA PRO A 162 7.80 17.15 12.46
C PRO A 162 7.20 18.55 12.30
N GLU A 163 7.00 19.25 13.43
CA GLU A 163 6.38 20.59 13.44
C GLU A 163 7.13 21.63 12.60
N PHE A 164 8.44 21.45 12.44
CA PHE A 164 9.30 22.31 11.64
C PHE A 164 9.95 21.51 10.51
N ILE A 165 9.34 21.51 9.33
CA ILE A 165 10.04 21.13 8.11
C ILE A 165 10.42 22.39 7.35
N VAL A 166 11.72 22.64 7.23
CA VAL A 166 12.23 23.52 6.17
C VAL A 166 12.28 22.66 4.90
N LEU A 167 11.24 22.76 4.08
CA LEU A 167 11.25 22.16 2.75
C LEU A 167 12.06 23.08 1.85
N ASP A 168 13.32 22.74 1.60
CA ASP A 168 14.14 23.45 0.62
C ASP A 168 13.71 23.00 -0.78
N GLY A 169 12.82 23.78 -1.39
CA GLY A 169 12.27 23.52 -2.72
C GLY A 169 11.36 24.67 -3.17
N ASN A 170 11.36 24.97 -4.47
CA ASN A 170 10.40 25.89 -5.07
C ASN A 170 9.02 25.23 -5.13
N PHE A 171 8.28 25.28 -4.01
CA PHE A 171 6.87 24.93 -3.99
C PHE A 171 6.08 26.18 -4.41
N ASP A 172 5.79 26.31 -5.69
CA ASP A 172 4.88 27.34 -6.22
C ASP A 172 3.45 27.06 -5.74
N TRP A 173 3.12 27.44 -4.51
CA TRP A 173 1.74 27.48 -4.04
C TRP A 173 1.04 28.68 -4.66
N LYS A 174 0.39 28.49 -5.81
CA LYS A 174 -0.52 29.48 -6.36
C LYS A 174 -1.79 29.53 -5.52
N ILE A 175 -1.88 30.50 -4.62
CA ILE A 175 -3.13 30.88 -3.97
C ILE A 175 -4.01 31.54 -5.02
N SER A 176 -5.00 30.82 -5.56
CA SER A 176 -6.00 31.40 -6.44
C SER A 176 -7.22 31.84 -5.63
N SER A 177 -7.50 33.14 -5.69
CA SER A 177 -8.69 33.87 -5.21
C SER A 177 -8.77 34.19 -3.71
N PHE A 178 -8.46 35.45 -3.38
CA PHE A 178 -9.13 36.15 -2.29
C PHE A 178 -10.37 36.81 -2.87
N THR A 179 -11.55 36.26 -2.60
CA THR A 179 -12.79 37.01 -2.80
C THR A 179 -13.00 37.86 -1.56
N PRO A 180 -12.86 39.19 -1.60
CA PRO A 180 -13.14 40.01 -0.43
C PRO A 180 -14.62 39.86 -0.07
N LYS A 181 -14.90 39.63 1.22
CA LYS A 181 -16.26 39.72 1.75
C LYS A 181 -16.75 41.16 1.54
N LYS A 182 -17.89 41.30 0.87
CA LYS A 182 -18.65 42.57 0.79
C LYS A 182 -19.23 42.92 2.15
#